data_AF-A0A242CI39-F1
#
_entry.id   AF-A0A242CI39-F1
#
_cell.length_a   1.000
_cell.length_b   1.000
_cell.length_c   1.000
_cell.angle_alpha   90.00
_cell.angle_beta   90.00
_cell.angle_gamma   90.00
#
_symmetry.space_group_name_H-M   'P 1'
#
loop_
_entity.id
_entity.type
_entity.pdbx_description
1 polymer ?
#
loop_
_entity_poly.entity_id
_entity_poly.type
_entity_poly.pdbx_seq_one_letter_code
_entity_poly.pdbx_strand_id
1 'polypeptide(L)'
;MSQIQIRGARTRNLKNIDLSIDKYKIHAFVGVSGSGKSSLVFNTIAAEAQRQMNATYPSYVQNRMPHMEAPLVDSIEHLSPVVIVNQKALGDNRRSTIGTATDINPTLRLLFSRFGQPFVGYSDLFSFNSPNGMCKTCTGLGYVTKFLLEELLDYERSLNDGAICFPTFEPGSYRWKRYVDSGLFDNDKALKDYSQDELNLLLYSEEIKPPAPLKGWYKSATYEGLIPRITQTFIQNLSKNYRVTFPILNVLRNKKHAWIVKGIV
;
A
#
# COMPACT_ATOMS: atom_id res chain seq x y z
N MET A 1 28.69 0.49 38.55
CA MET A 1 28.05 -0.80 38.25
C MET A 1 28.35 -1.17 36.80
N SER A 2 29.18 -2.18 36.56
CA SER A 2 29.78 -2.50 35.25
C SER A 2 29.08 -3.61 34.46
N GLN A 3 28.11 -4.33 35.04
CA GLN A 3 27.45 -5.48 34.42
C GLN A 3 25.93 -5.35 34.49
N ILE A 4 25.22 -5.88 33.50
CA ILE A 4 23.79 -6.18 33.54
C ILE A 4 23.66 -7.59 34.09
N GLN A 5 22.91 -7.77 35.17
CA GLN A 5 22.74 -9.08 35.82
C GLN A 5 21.32 -9.58 35.58
N ILE A 6 21.19 -10.79 35.05
CA ILE A 6 19.91 -11.44 34.74
C ILE A 6 19.83 -12.71 35.58
N ARG A 7 18.76 -12.87 36.36
CA ARG A 7 18.52 -14.03 37.21
C ARG A 7 17.22 -14.73 36.85
N GLY A 8 17.29 -16.05 36.71
CA GLY A 8 16.14 -16.92 36.51
C GLY A 8 15.30 -16.61 35.27
N ALA A 9 15.94 -16.32 34.12
CA ALA A 9 15.18 -16.06 32.89
C ALA A 9 14.49 -17.33 32.38
N ARG A 10 13.17 -17.27 32.24
CA ARG A 10 12.25 -18.37 31.87
C ARG A 10 11.30 -18.01 30.73
N THR A 11 11.51 -16.86 30.08
CA THR A 11 10.65 -16.40 28.99
C THR A 11 10.67 -17.39 27.81
N ARG A 12 9.49 -17.84 27.38
CA ARG A 12 9.31 -18.85 26.32
C ARG A 12 10.00 -20.18 26.66
N ASN A 13 11.06 -20.52 25.93
CA ASN A 13 11.76 -21.80 26.05
C ASN A 13 13.04 -21.72 26.88
N LEU A 14 13.34 -20.58 27.51
CA LEU A 14 14.48 -20.43 28.41
C LEU A 14 14.32 -21.32 29.66
N LYS A 15 15.42 -21.92 30.11
CA LYS A 15 15.42 -22.94 31.17
C LYS A 15 16.03 -22.40 32.46
N ASN A 16 15.41 -21.36 33.01
CA ASN A 16 15.82 -20.72 34.27
C ASN A 16 17.31 -20.31 34.26
N ILE A 17 17.68 -19.47 33.29
CA ILE A 17 19.09 -19.12 33.06
C ILE A 17 19.50 -17.86 33.81
N ASP A 18 20.72 -17.89 34.34
CA ASP A 18 21.41 -16.74 34.92
C ASP A 18 22.51 -16.27 33.96
N LEU A 19 22.63 -14.96 33.78
CA LEU A 19 23.63 -14.37 32.90
C LEU A 19 24.09 -13.01 33.42
N SER A 20 25.39 -12.73 33.31
CA SER A 20 25.95 -11.39 33.52
C SER A 20 26.56 -10.89 32.22
N ILE A 21 26.16 -9.69 31.79
CA ILE A 21 26.62 -9.05 30.55
C ILE A 21 27.41 -7.80 30.91
N ASP A 22 28.70 -7.77 30.55
CA ASP A 22 29.54 -6.58 30.74
C ASP A 22 29.03 -5.38 29.94
N LYS A 23 28.92 -4.22 30.56
CA LYS A 23 28.62 -2.97 29.85
C LYS A 23 29.83 -2.52 29.03
N TYR A 24 29.57 -1.69 28.02
CA TYR A 24 30.61 -1.08 27.15
C TYR A 24 31.45 -2.09 26.34
N LYS A 25 30.90 -3.29 26.11
CA LYS A 25 31.47 -4.31 25.21
C LYS A 25 30.45 -4.71 24.16
N ILE A 26 30.94 -5.19 23.01
CA ILE A 26 30.11 -5.80 21.97
C ILE A 26 29.92 -7.27 22.34
N HIS A 27 28.67 -7.69 22.49
CA HIS A 27 28.31 -9.08 22.80
C HIS A 27 27.62 -9.72 21.62
N ALA A 28 28.03 -10.94 21.28
CA ALA A 28 27.39 -11.77 20.27
C ALA A 28 26.67 -12.95 20.94
N PHE A 29 25.36 -13.05 20.74
CA PHE A 29 24.56 -14.18 21.18
C PHE A 29 24.45 -15.20 20.04
N VAL A 30 25.16 -16.33 20.17
CA VAL A 30 25.27 -17.35 19.12
C VAL A 30 24.61 -18.67 19.54
N GLY A 31 24.29 -19.52 18.57
CA GLY A 31 23.67 -20.84 18.78
C GLY A 31 22.64 -21.22 17.73
N VAL A 32 22.24 -22.50 17.70
CA VAL A 32 21.31 -23.08 16.71
C VAL A 32 19.93 -22.41 16.69
N SER A 33 19.20 -22.49 15.59
CA SER A 33 17.81 -22.00 15.53
C SER A 33 16.96 -22.63 16.64
N GLY A 34 16.09 -21.83 17.26
CA GLY A 34 15.27 -22.29 18.38
C GLY A 34 15.99 -22.37 19.74
N SER A 35 17.30 -22.10 19.85
CA SER A 35 18.04 -22.20 21.13
C SER A 35 17.63 -21.20 22.22
N GLY A 36 16.74 -20.24 21.92
CA GLY A 36 16.28 -19.23 22.88
C GLY A 36 17.02 -17.88 22.83
N LYS A 37 17.95 -17.66 21.89
CA LYS A 37 18.65 -16.36 21.71
C LYS A 37 17.68 -15.18 21.63
N SER A 38 16.70 -15.27 20.72
CA SER A 38 15.70 -14.22 20.55
C SER A 38 14.77 -14.10 21.75
N SER A 39 14.51 -15.21 22.46
CA SER A 39 13.76 -15.20 23.72
C SER A 39 14.50 -14.36 24.76
N LEU A 40 15.80 -14.59 24.96
CA LEU A 40 16.63 -13.83 25.89
C LEU A 40 16.79 -12.36 25.48
N VAL A 41 17.25 -12.09 24.27
CA VAL A 41 17.60 -10.73 23.84
C VAL A 41 16.36 -9.85 23.67
N PHE A 42 15.37 -10.30 22.89
CA PHE A 42 14.23 -9.45 22.52
C PHE A 42 13.06 -9.59 23.48
N ASN A 43 12.74 -10.82 23.91
CA ASN A 43 11.53 -11.06 24.71
C ASN A 43 11.78 -10.96 26.22
N THR A 44 13.03 -10.96 26.68
CA THR A 44 13.39 -10.77 28.09
C THR A 44 14.08 -9.43 28.31
N ILE A 45 15.31 -9.25 27.82
CA ILE A 45 16.12 -8.05 28.09
C ILE A 45 15.46 -6.81 27.50
N ALA A 46 15.17 -6.81 26.19
CA ALA A 46 14.61 -5.64 25.53
C ALA A 46 13.15 -5.36 25.97
N ALA A 47 12.36 -6.41 26.23
CA ALA A 47 11.01 -6.27 26.75
C ALA A 47 11.01 -5.60 28.14
N GLU A 48 11.89 -6.04 29.05
CA GLU A 48 12.00 -5.42 30.38
C GLU A 48 12.51 -3.98 30.29
N ALA A 49 13.50 -3.70 29.45
CA ALA A 49 14.00 -2.35 29.24
C ALA A 49 12.90 -1.40 28.72
N GLN A 50 12.12 -1.85 27.74
CA GLN A 50 11.00 -1.08 27.21
C GLN A 50 9.90 -0.89 28.26
N ARG A 51 9.61 -1.91 29.09
CA ARG A 51 8.65 -1.82 30.19
C ARG A 51 9.08 -0.78 31.23
N GLN A 52 10.34 -0.80 31.65
CA GLN A 52 10.91 0.16 32.59
C GLN A 52 10.90 1.59 32.01
N MET A 53 11.23 1.76 30.72
CA MET A 53 11.06 3.06 30.06
C MET A 53 9.62 3.50 30.06
N ASN A 54 8.70 2.60 29.70
CA ASN A 54 7.28 2.95 29.58
C ASN A 54 6.69 3.38 30.93
N ALA A 55 7.18 2.81 32.03
CA ALA A 55 6.80 3.19 33.39
C ALA A 55 7.21 4.63 33.77
N THR A 56 8.13 5.26 33.03
CA THR A 56 8.52 6.67 33.27
C THR A 56 7.57 7.68 32.62
N TYR A 57 6.69 7.26 31.70
CA TYR A 57 5.71 8.17 31.09
C TYR A 57 4.57 8.53 32.06
N PRO A 58 3.88 9.67 31.87
CA PRO A 58 2.66 9.99 32.61
C PRO A 58 1.57 8.93 32.44
N SER A 59 0.74 8.71 33.48
CA SER A 59 -0.35 7.72 33.48
C SER A 59 -1.31 7.85 32.29
N TYR A 60 -1.55 9.09 31.84
CA TYR A 60 -2.35 9.38 30.64
C TYR A 60 -1.82 8.70 29.36
N VAL A 61 -0.49 8.66 29.21
CA VAL A 61 0.20 8.02 28.08
C VAL A 61 0.23 6.52 28.29
N GLN A 62 0.57 6.06 29.49
CA GLN A 62 0.62 4.63 29.82
C GLN A 62 -0.70 3.91 29.51
N ASN A 63 -1.84 4.52 29.84
CA ASN A 63 -3.17 3.96 29.58
C ASN A 63 -3.51 3.82 28.08
N ARG A 64 -2.74 4.45 27.19
CA ARG A 64 -2.91 4.37 25.73
C ARG A 64 -1.79 3.60 25.05
N MET A 65 -0.75 3.24 25.78
CA MET A 65 0.34 2.43 25.26
C MET A 65 -0.10 0.97 25.12
N PRO A 66 0.47 0.22 24.17
CA PRO A 66 0.27 -1.22 24.11
C PRO A 66 0.69 -1.84 25.45
N HIS A 67 -0.20 -2.64 26.05
CA HIS A 67 0.17 -3.42 27.23
C HIS A 67 1.26 -4.41 26.84
N MET A 68 2.44 -4.25 27.44
CA MET A 68 3.54 -5.19 27.29
C MET A 68 3.50 -6.18 28.43
N GLU A 69 3.40 -7.47 28.11
CA GLU A 69 3.53 -8.52 29.13
C GLU A 69 4.92 -8.46 29.77
N ALA A 70 4.97 -8.53 31.10
CA ALA A 70 6.23 -8.62 31.81
C ALA A 70 6.93 -9.94 31.45
N PRO A 71 8.24 -9.92 31.15
CA PRO A 71 8.96 -11.15 30.86
C PRO A 71 9.06 -12.04 32.10
N LEU A 72 9.08 -13.36 31.89
CA LEU A 72 9.31 -14.33 32.97
C LEU A 72 10.80 -14.35 33.32
N VAL A 73 11.18 -13.65 34.39
CA VAL A 73 12.54 -13.50 34.94
C VAL A 73 12.43 -13.17 36.43
N ASP A 74 13.39 -13.58 37.26
CA ASP A 74 13.38 -13.26 38.70
C ASP A 74 13.84 -11.83 38.94
N SER A 75 14.97 -11.44 38.34
CA SER A 75 15.43 -10.06 38.34
C SER A 75 16.30 -9.73 37.13
N ILE A 76 16.27 -8.46 36.73
CA ILE A 76 17.27 -7.86 35.83
C ILE A 76 17.78 -6.58 36.47
N GLU A 77 19.04 -6.59 36.89
CA GLU A 77 19.67 -5.46 37.57
C GLU A 77 20.60 -4.70 36.63
N HIS A 78 20.70 -3.39 36.89
CA HIS A 78 21.55 -2.46 36.14
C HIS A 78 21.25 -2.39 34.64
N LEU A 79 20.03 -2.75 34.24
CA LEU A 79 19.57 -2.63 32.86
C LEU A 79 19.64 -1.17 32.41
N SER A 80 20.16 -0.95 31.22
CA SER A 80 20.23 0.39 30.62
C SER A 80 19.11 0.53 29.59
N PRO A 81 18.74 1.76 29.21
CA PRO A 81 17.83 1.97 28.11
C PRO A 81 18.26 1.17 26.86
N VAL A 82 17.34 0.40 26.27
CA VAL A 82 17.60 -0.43 25.08
C VAL A 82 16.96 0.20 23.85
N VAL A 83 17.73 0.31 22.78
CA VAL A 83 17.24 0.59 21.43
C VAL A 83 17.30 -0.70 20.62
N ILE A 84 16.16 -1.13 20.09
CA ILE A 84 16.06 -2.34 19.28
C ILE A 84 16.23 -1.98 17.81
N VAL A 85 17.29 -2.49 17.19
CA VAL A 85 17.49 -2.43 15.74
C VAL A 85 17.23 -3.82 15.16
N ASN A 86 16.22 -3.94 14.29
CA ASN A 86 15.85 -5.20 13.64
C ASN A 86 15.52 -4.98 12.15
N GLN A 87 15.19 -6.06 11.45
CA GLN A 87 14.86 -6.04 10.02
C GLN A 87 13.36 -5.88 9.74
N LYS A 88 12.55 -5.46 10.71
CA LYS A 88 11.14 -5.17 10.42
C LYS A 88 11.07 -4.02 9.44
N ALA A 89 10.28 -4.17 8.39
CA ALA A 89 10.10 -3.13 7.39
C ALA A 89 9.65 -1.82 8.07
N LEU A 90 10.31 -0.72 7.71
CA LEU A 90 9.80 0.62 7.96
C LEU A 90 8.45 0.72 7.24
N GLY A 91 7.40 1.14 7.96
CA GLY A 91 6.00 0.86 7.60
C GLY A 91 5.58 1.11 6.14
N ASP A 92 4.51 0.43 5.72
CA ASP A 92 3.99 0.40 4.33
C ASP A 92 3.21 1.67 3.93
N ASN A 93 3.77 2.85 4.20
CA ASN A 93 3.21 4.09 3.67
C ASN A 93 3.85 4.40 2.32
N ARG A 94 3.02 4.47 1.28
CA ARG A 94 3.44 4.76 -0.11
C ARG A 94 4.12 6.12 -0.30
N ARG A 95 3.96 7.05 0.65
CA ARG A 95 4.67 8.33 0.67
C ARG A 95 5.89 8.35 1.60
N SER A 96 6.21 7.24 2.27
CA SER A 96 7.46 7.12 3.03
C SER A 96 8.59 6.74 2.08
N THR A 97 9.57 7.62 1.98
CA THR A 97 10.81 7.41 1.23
C THR A 97 12.00 7.36 2.18
N ILE A 98 13.19 7.02 1.67
CA ILE A 98 14.44 7.10 2.43
C ILE A 98 14.61 8.52 3.00
N GLY A 99 14.37 9.55 2.20
CA GLY A 99 14.51 10.94 2.62
C GLY A 99 13.58 11.34 3.77
N THR A 100 12.37 10.76 3.86
CA THR A 100 11.49 10.99 5.02
C THR A 100 11.88 10.14 6.22
N ALA A 101 12.42 8.93 6.02
CA ALA A 101 12.80 8.03 7.10
C ALA A 101 14.08 8.48 7.84
N THR A 102 14.96 9.19 7.14
CA THR A 102 16.24 9.68 7.68
C THR A 102 16.22 11.16 8.07
N ASP A 103 15.05 11.83 7.99
CA ASP A 103 14.90 13.27 8.18
C ASP A 103 15.79 14.17 7.30
N ILE A 104 16.36 13.61 6.22
CA ILE A 104 17.07 14.38 5.19
C ILE A 104 16.09 15.31 4.46
N ASN A 105 14.88 14.84 4.16
CA ASN A 105 13.91 15.59 3.38
C ASN A 105 13.45 16.89 4.08
N PRO A 106 13.03 16.92 5.36
CA PRO A 106 12.79 18.17 6.08
C PRO A 106 13.95 19.18 6.00
N THR A 107 15.18 18.70 6.11
CA THR A 107 16.39 19.54 6.01
C THR A 107 16.55 20.13 4.60
N LEU A 108 16.39 19.33 3.56
CA LEU A 108 16.41 19.80 2.17
C LEU A 108 15.30 20.81 1.90
N ARG A 109 14.08 20.58 2.39
CA ARG A 109 12.97 21.53 2.23
C ARG A 109 13.27 22.88 2.89
N LEU A 110 13.89 22.88 4.06
CA LEU A 110 14.37 24.11 4.70
C LEU A 110 15.44 24.80 3.84
N LEU A 111 16.44 24.06 3.35
CA LEU A 111 17.50 24.59 2.48
C LEU A 111 16.91 25.27 1.23
N PHE A 112 16.07 24.59 0.46
CA PHE A 112 15.45 25.16 -0.74
C PHE A 112 14.53 26.34 -0.42
N SER A 113 13.82 26.31 0.71
CA SER A 113 12.98 27.44 1.11
C SER A 113 13.73 28.72 1.49
N ARG A 114 15.02 28.60 1.84
CA ARG A 114 15.85 29.74 2.27
C ARG A 114 16.79 30.22 1.18
N PHE A 115 17.28 29.32 0.35
CA PHE A 115 18.33 29.61 -0.63
C PHE A 115 17.93 29.32 -2.09
N GLY A 116 16.76 28.71 -2.32
CA GLY A 116 16.26 28.44 -3.67
C GLY A 116 15.96 29.73 -4.43
N GLN A 117 16.41 29.79 -5.68
CA GLN A 117 16.15 30.89 -6.60
C GLN A 117 15.42 30.35 -7.86
N PRO A 118 14.30 30.97 -8.28
CA PRO A 118 13.61 32.07 -7.60
C PRO A 118 13.00 31.63 -6.26
N PHE A 119 12.72 32.60 -5.38
CA PHE A 119 11.94 32.32 -4.17
C PHE A 119 10.51 31.95 -4.56
N VAL A 120 10.12 30.71 -4.27
CA VAL A 120 8.77 30.20 -4.55
C VAL A 120 7.90 30.05 -3.30
N GLY A 121 8.50 30.12 -2.10
CA GLY A 121 7.82 30.07 -0.81
C GLY A 121 8.56 29.21 0.23
N TYR A 122 7.84 28.84 1.30
CA TYR A 122 8.45 28.19 2.46
C TYR A 122 8.49 26.65 2.35
N SER A 123 9.05 25.99 3.38
CA SER A 123 9.37 24.55 3.42
C SER A 123 8.17 23.61 3.12
N ASP A 124 6.95 24.07 3.30
CA ASP A 124 5.73 23.31 3.00
C ASP A 124 5.50 23.12 1.49
N LEU A 125 5.91 24.08 0.65
CA LEU A 125 5.83 23.96 -0.82
C LEU A 125 6.78 22.91 -1.39
N PHE A 126 7.84 22.58 -0.67
CA PHE A 126 8.79 21.54 -1.08
C PHE A 126 8.39 20.15 -0.56
N SER A 127 7.21 20.02 0.06
CA SER A 127 6.73 18.75 0.61
C SER A 127 5.72 18.09 -0.31
N PHE A 128 6.07 16.92 -0.85
CA PHE A 128 5.13 16.06 -1.57
C PHE A 128 4.02 15.49 -0.65
N ASN A 129 4.14 15.63 0.67
CA ASN A 129 3.09 15.27 1.63
C ASN A 129 2.12 16.42 1.93
N SER A 130 2.46 17.66 1.56
CA SER A 130 1.62 18.85 1.79
C SER A 130 0.76 19.14 0.57
N PRO A 131 -0.54 19.45 0.71
CA PRO A 131 -1.38 19.90 -0.40
C PRO A 131 -0.82 21.11 -1.15
N ASN A 132 -0.07 21.97 -0.44
CA ASN A 132 0.54 23.16 -1.02
C ASN A 132 1.72 22.82 -1.95
N GLY A 133 2.44 21.73 -1.68
CA GLY A 133 3.67 21.35 -2.40
C GLY A 133 3.57 20.09 -3.26
N MET A 134 2.52 19.30 -3.09
CA MET A 134 2.37 18.04 -3.81
C MET A 134 1.91 18.27 -5.26
N CYS A 135 2.39 17.42 -6.16
CA CYS A 135 1.88 17.37 -7.52
C CYS A 135 0.37 17.09 -7.51
N LYS A 136 -0.43 17.94 -8.18
CA LYS A 136 -1.91 17.80 -8.24
C LYS A 136 -2.36 16.53 -8.96
N THR A 137 -1.54 16.01 -9.88
CA THR A 137 -1.87 14.82 -10.69
C THR A 137 -1.69 13.53 -9.89
N CYS A 138 -0.52 13.32 -9.27
CA CYS A 138 -0.24 12.09 -8.51
C CYS A 138 -0.51 12.23 -7.00
N THR A 139 -0.89 13.43 -6.53
CA THR A 139 -1.05 13.75 -5.10
C THR A 139 0.21 13.41 -4.28
N GLY A 140 1.39 13.66 -4.84
CA GLY A 140 2.67 13.39 -4.18
C GLY A 140 3.08 11.91 -4.10
N LEU A 141 2.43 11.02 -4.86
CA LEU A 141 2.82 9.60 -4.94
C LEU A 141 3.98 9.35 -5.92
N GLY A 142 4.23 10.28 -6.85
CA GLY A 142 5.25 10.16 -7.90
C GLY A 142 4.86 9.24 -9.07
N TYR A 143 3.68 8.61 -9.02
CA TYR A 143 3.14 7.81 -10.11
C TYR A 143 1.62 7.93 -10.18
N VAL A 144 1.08 7.69 -11.38
CA VAL A 144 -0.36 7.48 -11.59
C VAL A 144 -0.59 6.09 -12.15
N THR A 145 -1.73 5.53 -11.78
CA THR A 145 -2.23 4.28 -12.31
C THR A 145 -2.98 4.60 -13.60
N LYS A 146 -2.48 4.13 -14.74
CA LYS A 146 -3.15 4.29 -16.05
C LYS A 146 -3.51 2.92 -16.61
N PHE A 147 -4.58 2.88 -17.39
CA PHE A 147 -4.92 1.70 -18.18
C PHE A 147 -4.03 1.63 -19.41
N LEU A 148 -3.52 0.44 -19.73
CA LEU A 148 -2.94 0.13 -21.03
C LEU A 148 -4.07 -0.22 -21.98
N LEU A 149 -4.44 0.72 -22.85
CA LEU A 149 -5.57 0.54 -23.76
C LEU A 149 -5.30 -0.55 -24.81
N GLU A 150 -4.05 -0.73 -25.23
CA GLU A 150 -3.64 -1.77 -26.19
C GLU A 150 -3.75 -3.19 -25.63
N GLU A 151 -3.61 -3.32 -24.30
CA GLU A 151 -4.01 -4.56 -23.67
C GLU A 151 -5.53 -4.58 -23.65
N LEU A 152 -6.19 -3.54 -23.08
CA LEU A 152 -7.65 -3.43 -22.81
C LEU A 152 -8.54 -3.75 -24.00
N LEU A 153 -8.11 -3.35 -25.18
CA LEU A 153 -8.88 -3.38 -26.39
C LEU A 153 -8.10 -4.06 -27.50
N ASP A 154 -8.74 -5.03 -28.16
CA ASP A 154 -8.30 -5.49 -29.47
C ASP A 154 -8.93 -4.59 -30.53
N TYR A 155 -8.12 -3.66 -31.07
CA TYR A 155 -8.59 -2.66 -32.03
C TYR A 155 -9.02 -3.26 -33.38
N GLU A 156 -8.57 -4.47 -33.71
CA GLU A 156 -8.92 -5.16 -34.95
C GLU A 156 -10.31 -5.80 -34.91
N ARG A 157 -10.94 -5.86 -33.73
CA ARG A 157 -12.23 -6.53 -33.51
C ARG A 157 -13.36 -5.53 -33.28
N SER A 158 -14.58 -5.99 -33.55
CA SER A 158 -15.81 -5.31 -33.16
C SER A 158 -16.21 -5.64 -31.72
N LEU A 159 -17.20 -4.94 -31.16
CA LEU A 159 -17.75 -5.28 -29.85
C LEU A 159 -18.35 -6.70 -29.84
N ASN A 160 -19.01 -7.11 -30.93
CA ASN A 160 -19.56 -8.45 -31.08
C ASN A 160 -18.47 -9.54 -31.19
N ASP A 161 -17.32 -9.22 -31.78
CA ASP A 161 -16.17 -10.12 -31.89
C ASP A 161 -15.29 -10.16 -30.63
N GLY A 162 -15.68 -9.45 -29.56
CA GLY A 162 -14.98 -9.46 -28.29
C GLY A 162 -13.76 -8.54 -28.26
N ALA A 163 -13.91 -7.31 -28.77
CA ALA A 163 -12.85 -6.31 -28.71
C ALA A 163 -12.46 -5.86 -27.29
N ILE A 164 -13.31 -6.08 -26.27
CA ILE A 164 -12.98 -5.73 -24.89
C ILE A 164 -12.30 -6.92 -24.23
N CYS A 165 -10.99 -6.85 -24.07
CA CYS A 165 -10.19 -7.97 -23.59
C CYS A 165 -10.13 -8.07 -22.05
N PHE A 166 -11.10 -7.52 -21.33
CA PHE A 166 -11.16 -7.60 -19.86
C PHE A 166 -12.02 -8.78 -19.38
N PRO A 167 -11.62 -9.55 -18.35
CA PRO A 167 -12.43 -10.66 -17.84
C PRO A 167 -13.84 -10.20 -17.48
N THR A 168 -14.85 -11.02 -17.78
CA THR A 168 -16.29 -10.74 -17.60
C THR A 168 -16.92 -9.77 -18.60
N PHE A 169 -16.18 -9.35 -19.63
CA PHE A 169 -16.67 -8.57 -20.78
C PHE A 169 -16.67 -9.39 -22.08
N GLU A 170 -16.54 -10.71 -21.99
CA GLU A 170 -16.62 -11.60 -23.15
C GLU A 170 -18.01 -11.49 -23.82
N PRO A 171 -18.13 -11.70 -25.14
CA PRO A 171 -19.41 -11.69 -25.82
C PRO A 171 -20.46 -12.58 -25.14
N GLY A 172 -21.67 -12.05 -24.98
CA GLY A 172 -22.77 -12.71 -24.26
C GLY A 172 -22.78 -12.52 -22.73
N SER A 173 -21.68 -12.04 -22.13
CA SER A 173 -21.62 -11.75 -20.70
C SER A 173 -22.51 -10.55 -20.29
N TYR A 174 -22.85 -10.48 -19.00
CA TYR A 174 -23.70 -9.40 -18.49
C TYR A 174 -23.08 -8.01 -18.66
N ARG A 175 -21.76 -7.85 -18.44
CA ARG A 175 -21.11 -6.54 -18.58
C ARG A 175 -20.97 -6.15 -20.06
N TRP A 176 -20.68 -7.11 -20.93
CA TRP A 176 -20.66 -6.88 -22.37
C TRP A 176 -22.00 -6.34 -22.91
N LYS A 177 -23.13 -6.91 -22.46
CA LYS A 177 -24.48 -6.42 -22.81
C LYS A 177 -24.71 -4.95 -22.45
N ARG A 178 -23.99 -4.40 -21.46
CA ARG A 178 -24.05 -2.97 -21.11
C ARG A 178 -23.50 -2.04 -22.18
N TYR A 179 -22.78 -2.56 -23.15
CA TYR A 179 -22.24 -1.80 -24.27
C TYR A 179 -23.06 -2.10 -25.53
N VAL A 180 -23.21 -3.38 -25.87
CA VAL A 180 -23.88 -3.81 -27.11
C VAL A 180 -25.37 -3.48 -27.12
N ASP A 181 -26.08 -3.66 -26.01
CA ASP A 181 -27.52 -3.36 -25.94
C ASP A 181 -27.82 -1.86 -25.71
N SER A 182 -26.79 -1.01 -25.56
CA SER A 182 -26.98 0.41 -25.29
C SER A 182 -27.58 1.17 -26.48
N GLY A 183 -27.39 0.66 -27.70
CA GLY A 183 -27.77 1.36 -28.94
C GLY A 183 -26.88 2.57 -29.26
N LEU A 184 -25.75 2.74 -28.57
CA LEU A 184 -24.81 3.85 -28.76
C LEU A 184 -23.73 3.57 -29.82
N PHE A 185 -23.54 2.31 -30.20
CA PHE A 185 -22.44 1.86 -31.07
C PHE A 185 -22.98 1.02 -32.22
N ASP A 186 -22.26 1.07 -33.34
CA ASP A 186 -22.29 -0.01 -34.31
C ASP A 186 -21.44 -1.18 -33.76
N ASN A 187 -22.11 -2.26 -33.39
CA ASN A 187 -21.51 -3.37 -32.66
C ASN A 187 -20.68 -4.32 -33.55
N ASP A 188 -20.83 -4.22 -34.87
CA ASP A 188 -20.10 -5.01 -35.87
C ASP A 188 -18.93 -4.23 -36.48
N LYS A 189 -18.83 -2.93 -36.18
CA LYS A 189 -17.71 -2.07 -36.57
C LYS A 189 -16.48 -2.35 -35.70
N ALA A 190 -15.32 -2.56 -36.31
CA ALA A 190 -14.06 -2.75 -35.59
C ALA A 190 -13.63 -1.45 -34.87
N LEU A 191 -12.99 -1.57 -33.70
CA LEU A 191 -12.65 -0.40 -32.90
C LEU A 191 -11.62 0.53 -33.56
N LYS A 192 -10.74 0.03 -34.44
CA LYS A 192 -9.82 0.86 -35.22
C LYS A 192 -10.53 1.85 -36.15
N ASP A 193 -11.77 1.54 -36.54
CA ASP A 193 -12.59 2.38 -37.41
C ASP A 193 -13.48 3.34 -36.62
N TYR A 194 -13.45 3.28 -35.28
CA TYR A 194 -14.19 4.21 -34.43
C TYR A 194 -13.63 5.62 -34.58
N SER A 195 -14.53 6.59 -34.67
CA SER A 195 -14.21 7.99 -34.49
C SER A 195 -13.71 8.25 -33.06
N GLN A 196 -13.00 9.37 -32.87
CA GLN A 196 -12.51 9.75 -31.55
C GLN A 196 -13.65 9.90 -30.53
N ASP A 197 -14.83 10.36 -30.97
CA ASP A 197 -16.00 10.53 -30.12
C ASP A 197 -16.63 9.18 -29.73
N GLU A 198 -16.72 8.23 -30.66
CA GLU A 198 -17.16 6.85 -30.36
C GLU A 198 -16.21 6.18 -29.36
N LEU A 199 -14.90 6.32 -29.57
CA LEU A 199 -13.91 5.73 -28.66
C LEU A 199 -13.92 6.41 -27.28
N ASN A 200 -14.08 7.73 -27.23
CA ASN A 200 -14.22 8.48 -25.98
C ASN A 200 -15.51 8.09 -25.23
N LEU A 201 -16.61 7.91 -25.94
CA LEU A 201 -17.87 7.43 -25.36
C LEU A 201 -17.68 6.02 -24.78
N LEU A 202 -17.04 5.12 -25.52
CA LEU A 202 -16.73 3.75 -25.09
C LEU A 202 -15.86 3.72 -23.83
N LEU A 203 -14.82 4.56 -23.77
CA LEU A 203 -13.82 4.52 -22.71
C LEU A 203 -14.17 5.37 -21.48
N TYR A 204 -14.64 6.59 -21.69
CA TYR A 204 -14.62 7.65 -20.66
C TYR A 204 -15.98 8.27 -20.37
N SER A 205 -17.07 7.80 -20.99
CA SER A 205 -18.41 8.34 -20.73
C SER A 205 -18.77 8.29 -19.24
N GLU A 206 -19.31 9.41 -18.76
CA GLU A 206 -20.04 9.44 -17.49
C GLU A 206 -21.33 8.61 -17.59
N GLU A 207 -22.01 8.44 -16.45
CA GLU A 207 -23.28 7.71 -16.39
C GLU A 207 -24.38 8.44 -17.16
N ILE A 208 -24.90 7.80 -18.21
CA ILE A 208 -26.00 8.31 -19.02
C ILE A 208 -27.11 7.27 -19.18
N LYS A 209 -28.33 7.72 -19.44
CA LYS A 209 -29.41 6.85 -19.93
C LYS A 209 -29.33 6.81 -21.45
N PRO A 210 -29.14 5.62 -22.07
CA PRO A 210 -29.11 5.57 -23.52
C PRO A 210 -30.42 6.08 -24.13
N PRO A 211 -30.36 6.90 -25.19
CA PRO A 211 -31.55 7.52 -25.78
C PRO A 211 -32.43 6.51 -26.52
N ALA A 212 -31.82 5.50 -27.14
CA ALA A 212 -32.51 4.48 -27.93
C ALA A 212 -31.89 3.08 -27.71
N PRO A 213 -32.07 2.47 -26.52
CA PRO A 213 -31.49 1.18 -26.21
C PRO A 213 -32.15 0.03 -26.99
N LEU A 214 -31.40 -1.05 -27.22
CA LEU A 214 -31.89 -2.25 -27.89
C LEU A 214 -32.76 -3.11 -26.95
N LYS A 215 -33.46 -4.11 -27.52
CA LYS A 215 -34.42 -4.97 -26.80
C LYS A 215 -33.82 -5.73 -25.60
N GLY A 216 -32.49 -5.84 -25.50
CA GLY A 216 -31.77 -6.48 -24.38
C GLY A 216 -31.50 -5.56 -23.17
N TRP A 217 -31.78 -4.26 -23.27
CA TRP A 217 -31.43 -3.31 -22.23
C TRP A 217 -32.30 -3.40 -20.97
N TYR A 218 -31.66 -3.37 -19.81
CA TYR A 218 -32.34 -3.38 -18.52
C TYR A 218 -32.95 -2.00 -18.20
N LYS A 219 -34.26 -1.96 -17.91
CA LYS A 219 -35.03 -0.72 -17.71
C LYS A 219 -34.47 0.26 -16.66
N SER A 220 -33.80 -0.23 -15.62
CA SER A 220 -33.25 0.59 -14.54
C SER A 220 -31.79 1.00 -14.75
N ALA A 221 -31.16 0.60 -15.86
CA ALA A 221 -29.73 0.71 -15.99
C ALA A 221 -29.24 1.96 -16.72
N THR A 222 -28.06 2.39 -16.33
CA THR A 222 -27.27 3.44 -16.98
C THR A 222 -26.11 2.83 -17.77
N TYR A 223 -25.74 3.53 -18.82
CA TYR A 223 -24.49 3.33 -19.54
C TYR A 223 -23.39 4.12 -18.85
N GLU A 224 -22.19 3.55 -18.75
CA GLU A 224 -20.96 4.19 -18.29
C GLU A 224 -19.81 3.62 -19.13
N GLY A 225 -18.77 4.44 -19.35
CA GLY A 225 -17.59 4.02 -20.09
C GLY A 225 -16.81 2.90 -19.40
N LEU A 226 -15.96 2.21 -20.16
CA LEU A 226 -15.15 1.09 -19.67
C LEU A 226 -14.23 1.48 -18.51
N ILE A 227 -13.57 2.63 -18.61
CA ILE A 227 -12.58 3.06 -17.62
C ILE A 227 -13.25 3.40 -16.28
N PRO A 228 -14.29 4.25 -16.21
CA PRO A 228 -15.06 4.46 -14.98
C PRO A 228 -15.60 3.15 -14.40
N ARG A 229 -16.25 2.29 -15.22
CA ARG A 229 -16.84 1.03 -14.76
C ARG A 229 -15.82 0.11 -14.11
N ILE A 230 -14.71 -0.13 -14.80
CA ILE A 230 -13.64 -1.01 -14.30
C ILE A 230 -13.00 -0.41 -13.06
N THR A 231 -12.79 0.91 -13.05
CA THR A 231 -12.20 1.62 -11.91
C THR A 231 -13.09 1.51 -10.67
N GLN A 232 -14.37 1.80 -10.76
CA GLN A 232 -15.28 1.74 -9.62
C GLN A 232 -15.49 0.29 -9.14
N THR A 233 -15.68 -0.64 -10.08
CA THR A 233 -16.01 -2.03 -9.74
C THR A 233 -14.81 -2.79 -9.17
N PHE A 234 -13.61 -2.61 -9.73
CA PHE A 234 -12.46 -3.45 -9.42
C PHE A 234 -11.30 -2.73 -8.71
N ILE A 235 -11.22 -1.39 -8.81
CA ILE A 235 -10.09 -0.62 -8.25
C ILE A 235 -10.49 0.14 -6.98
N GLN A 236 -11.59 0.91 -6.99
CA GLN A 236 -12.01 1.71 -5.85
C GLN A 236 -12.68 0.86 -4.76
N ASN A 237 -13.44 -0.17 -5.15
CA ASN A 237 -14.06 -1.14 -4.24
C ASN A 237 -13.09 -2.21 -3.68
N LEU A 238 -11.78 -1.94 -3.65
CA LEU A 238 -10.79 -2.78 -2.95
C LEU A 238 -10.96 -2.81 -1.41
N SER A 239 -12.09 -2.32 -0.89
CA SER A 239 -12.49 -2.49 0.52
C SER A 239 -12.91 -3.94 0.81
N LYS A 240 -11.97 -4.64 1.46
CA LYS A 240 -12.12 -5.78 2.39
C LYS A 240 -12.64 -7.14 1.89
N ASN A 241 -13.48 -7.26 0.85
CA ASN A 241 -14.06 -8.58 0.50
C ASN A 241 -13.45 -9.29 -0.72
N TYR A 242 -12.71 -8.59 -1.59
CA TYR A 242 -12.09 -9.21 -2.78
C TYR A 242 -10.60 -9.57 -2.60
N ARG A 243 -10.11 -9.64 -1.36
CA ARG A 243 -8.76 -10.18 -1.06
C ARG A 243 -8.73 -11.70 -1.00
N VAL A 244 -9.89 -12.34 -0.98
CA VAL A 244 -10.03 -13.78 -0.91
C VAL A 244 -11.04 -14.17 -1.99
N THR A 245 -10.74 -15.22 -2.75
CA THR A 245 -11.66 -15.90 -3.69
C THR A 245 -11.84 -15.42 -5.13
N PHE A 246 -10.93 -14.66 -5.77
CA PHE A 246 -10.83 -14.69 -7.25
C PHE A 246 -9.40 -14.50 -7.77
N PRO A 247 -8.95 -15.25 -8.81
CA PRO A 247 -7.58 -15.15 -9.36
C PRO A 247 -7.25 -13.81 -10.03
N ILE A 248 -8.19 -12.87 -10.12
CA ILE A 248 -8.05 -11.60 -10.86
C ILE A 248 -6.92 -10.73 -10.31
N LEU A 249 -6.67 -10.75 -9.00
CA LEU A 249 -5.52 -10.01 -8.41
C LEU A 249 -4.17 -10.65 -8.75
N ASN A 250 -4.12 -11.98 -8.99
CA ASN A 250 -2.92 -12.62 -9.50
C ASN A 250 -2.75 -12.40 -11.01
N VAL A 251 -3.83 -12.22 -11.78
CA VAL A 251 -3.77 -11.85 -13.21
C VAL A 251 -3.23 -10.42 -13.40
N LEU A 252 -3.61 -9.47 -12.52
CA LEU A 252 -3.07 -8.12 -12.54
C LEU A 252 -1.58 -8.03 -12.17
N ARG A 253 -0.99 -9.10 -11.59
CA ARG A 253 0.37 -9.10 -11.04
C ARG A 253 1.31 -10.09 -11.72
N ASN A 254 0.80 -11.18 -12.30
CA ASN A 254 1.57 -12.17 -13.04
C ASN A 254 1.44 -11.93 -14.55
N LYS A 255 2.58 -11.57 -15.14
CA LYS A 255 2.90 -11.55 -16.57
C LYS A 255 1.99 -12.45 -17.41
N LYS A 256 0.99 -11.84 -18.03
CA LYS A 256 0.52 -12.11 -19.40
C LYS A 256 -0.58 -11.15 -19.88
N HIS A 257 -1.25 -10.42 -18.99
CA HIS A 257 -2.23 -9.38 -19.35
C HIS A 257 -2.29 -8.29 -18.25
N ALA A 258 -1.41 -7.30 -18.32
CA ALA A 258 -1.32 -6.24 -17.31
C ALA A 258 -1.97 -4.95 -17.84
N TRP A 259 -3.30 -4.87 -17.76
CA TRP A 259 -4.14 -3.75 -18.19
C TRP A 259 -3.84 -2.42 -17.52
N ILE A 260 -2.95 -2.39 -16.52
CA ILE A 260 -2.68 -1.25 -15.67
C ILE A 260 -1.17 -1.14 -15.45
N VAL A 261 -0.61 0.04 -15.74
CA VAL A 261 0.79 0.35 -15.47
C VAL A 261 0.90 1.57 -14.57
N LYS A 262 1.91 1.55 -13.70
CA LYS A 262 2.36 2.73 -12.96
C LYS A 262 3.24 3.56 -13.88
N GLY A 263 2.70 4.65 -14.39
CA GLY A 263 3.50 5.67 -15.08
C GLY A 263 4.09 6.63 -14.04
N ILE A 264 5.38 6.96 -14.18
CA ILE A 264 5.98 8.07 -13.43
C ILE A 264 5.32 9.36 -13.93
N VAL A 265 4.98 10.26 -13.00
CA VAL A 265 4.51 11.63 -13.33
C VAL A 265 5.69 12.57 -13.44
#